data_AF-A0A2P2J860-F1
#
_entry.id   AF-A0A2P2J860-F1
#
_cell.length_a   1.000
_cell.length_b   1.000
_cell.length_c   1.000
_cell.angle_alpha   90.00
_cell.angle_beta   90.00
_cell.angle_gamma   90.00
#
_symmetry.space_group_name_H-M   'P 1'
#
loop_
_entity.id
_entity.type
_entity.pdbx_description
1 polymer ?
#
loop_
_entity_poly.entity_id
_entity_poly.type
_entity_poly.pdbx_seq_one_letter_code
_entity_poly.pdbx_strand_id
1 'polypeptide(L)'
;MAVMVAIGSIGSLLAMAEEHQKEEKVAIFSDALNHASIIDGIRLAERQRAVKLYVYRHCDISHLNALLSSCTLKRKVVVTDSLFSMDGDFAPLVELVNLRKKHGFLLVIDDVSSHEISGLFMCTFSSQMSEIILKLA
;
A
#
# COMPACT_ATOMS: atom_id res chain seq x y z
N MET A 1 38.02 40.32 1.02
CA MET A 1 37.40 39.82 -0.23
C MET A 1 38.07 38.52 -0.62
N ALA A 2 37.66 37.42 -0.01
CA ALA A 2 38.11 36.07 -0.34
C ALA A 2 36.86 35.27 -0.72
N VAL A 3 36.53 35.25 -2.01
CA VAL A 3 35.46 34.41 -2.56
C VAL A 3 36.02 33.78 -3.83
N MET A 4 36.82 32.71 -3.68
CA MET A 4 37.25 31.89 -4.81
C MET A 4 37.78 30.50 -4.44
N VAL A 5 37.26 29.86 -3.39
CA VAL A 5 37.60 28.45 -3.12
C VAL A 5 36.35 27.71 -2.64
N ALA A 6 36.13 26.52 -3.20
CA ALA A 6 35.20 25.48 -2.76
C ALA A 6 33.84 25.30 -3.48
N ILE A 7 33.77 25.50 -4.81
CA ILE A 7 32.65 24.94 -5.62
C ILE A 7 33.03 23.55 -6.22
N GLY A 8 34.29 23.11 -6.08
CA GLY A 8 34.81 21.92 -6.76
C GLY A 8 34.61 20.56 -6.08
N SER A 9 33.99 20.47 -4.89
CA SER A 9 33.97 19.20 -4.13
C SER A 9 32.58 18.71 -3.71
N ILE A 10 31.50 19.43 -4.04
CA ILE A 10 30.13 18.98 -3.73
C ILE A 10 29.58 18.07 -4.84
N GLY A 11 30.07 18.21 -6.08
CA GLY A 11 29.61 17.39 -7.21
C GLY A 11 29.93 15.90 -7.08
N SER A 12 31.05 15.54 -6.46
CA SER A 12 31.41 14.13 -6.22
C SER A 12 30.67 13.50 -5.03
N LEU A 13 30.25 14.32 -4.05
CA LEU A 13 29.43 13.88 -2.91
C LEU A 13 27.97 13.70 -3.29
N LEU A 14 27.44 14.51 -4.22
CA LEU A 14 26.08 14.33 -4.74
C LEU A 14 25.97 13.05 -5.59
N ALA A 15 27.04 12.66 -6.29
CA ALA A 15 27.11 11.40 -7.04
C ALA A 15 27.18 10.14 -6.16
N MET A 16 27.53 10.28 -4.88
CA MET A 16 27.48 9.20 -3.88
C MET A 16 26.18 9.23 -3.05
N ALA A 17 25.42 10.34 -3.08
CA ALA A 17 24.07 10.42 -2.52
C ALA A 17 23.00 9.93 -3.52
N GLU A 18 23.36 9.74 -4.79
CA GLU A 18 22.60 8.92 -5.74
C GLU A 18 22.97 7.43 -5.58
N GLU A 19 23.13 6.95 -4.34
CA GLU A 19 22.93 5.53 -4.05
C GLU A 19 21.45 5.21 -4.29
N HIS A 20 21.15 4.87 -5.54
CA HIS A 20 20.36 3.69 -5.87
C HIS A 20 19.13 3.45 -4.98
N GLN A 21 18.27 4.46 -4.77
CA GLN A 21 16.88 4.18 -4.41
C GLN A 21 16.20 3.66 -5.66
N LYS A 22 16.48 2.39 -5.96
CA LYS A 22 15.70 1.60 -6.90
C LYS A 22 14.31 1.57 -6.29
N GLU A 23 13.45 2.53 -6.68
CA GLU A 23 12.06 2.66 -6.21
C GLU A 23 11.45 1.26 -6.22
N GLU A 24 11.37 0.64 -5.04
CA GLU A 24 10.95 -0.75 -4.93
C GLU A 24 9.43 -0.74 -5.01
N LYS A 25 8.92 -0.74 -6.25
CA LYS A 25 7.49 -0.61 -6.52
C LYS A 25 6.67 -1.59 -5.69
N VAL A 26 5.64 -1.05 -5.03
CA VAL A 26 4.72 -1.82 -4.19
C VAL A 26 3.48 -2.20 -5.00
N ALA A 27 3.05 -3.46 -4.91
CA ALA A 27 1.76 -3.89 -5.45
C ALA A 27 0.67 -3.64 -4.39
N ILE A 28 -0.32 -2.80 -4.71
CA ILE A 28 -1.51 -2.63 -3.87
C ILE A 28 -2.67 -3.35 -4.51
N PHE A 29 -3.36 -4.18 -3.74
CA PHE A 29 -4.57 -4.90 -4.13
C PHE A 29 -5.75 -4.30 -3.36
N SER A 30 -6.62 -3.57 -4.06
CA SER A 30 -7.80 -2.92 -3.47
C SER A 30 -9.06 -3.69 -3.84
N ASP A 31 -9.99 -3.81 -2.88
CA ASP A 31 -11.36 -4.23 -3.19
C ASP A 31 -12.02 -3.19 -4.11
N ALA A 32 -12.93 -3.63 -4.97
CA ALA A 32 -13.66 -2.78 -5.91
C ALA A 32 -14.64 -1.82 -5.22
N LEU A 33 -15.14 -2.16 -4.04
CA LEU A 33 -16.09 -1.35 -3.27
C LEU A 33 -15.45 -0.65 -2.05
N ASN A 34 -14.12 -0.58 -1.99
CA ASN A 34 -13.44 0.20 -0.95
C ASN A 34 -13.89 1.67 -0.98
N HIS A 35 -13.90 2.29 0.20
CA HIS A 35 -14.28 3.68 0.38
C HIS A 35 -13.48 4.63 -0.53
N ALA A 36 -14.14 5.66 -1.06
CA ALA A 36 -13.57 6.56 -2.07
C ALA A 36 -12.25 7.22 -1.64
N SER A 37 -12.10 7.53 -0.35
CA SER A 37 -10.87 8.11 0.20
C SER A 37 -9.67 7.16 0.13
N ILE A 38 -9.87 5.84 0.24
CA ILE A 38 -8.81 4.85 0.07
C ILE A 38 -8.36 4.85 -1.39
N ILE A 39 -9.33 4.83 -2.31
CA ILE A 39 -9.06 4.87 -3.76
C ILE A 39 -8.26 6.12 -4.13
N ASP A 40 -8.63 7.28 -3.58
CA ASP A 40 -7.91 8.53 -3.82
C ASP A 40 -6.48 8.51 -3.27
N GLY A 41 -6.28 7.94 -2.08
CA GLY A 41 -4.95 7.72 -1.52
C GLY A 41 -4.06 6.84 -2.39
N ILE A 42 -4.60 5.73 -2.91
CA ILE A 42 -3.85 4.84 -3.80
C ILE A 42 -3.53 5.53 -5.13
N ARG A 43 -4.49 6.26 -5.71
CA ARG A 43 -4.28 7.03 -6.96
C ARG A 43 -3.21 8.08 -6.81
N LEU A 44 -3.10 8.72 -5.63
CA LEU A 44 -2.02 9.66 -5.35
C LEU A 44 -0.65 8.96 -5.33
N ALA A 45 -0.57 7.78 -4.71
CA ALA A 45 0.66 6.98 -4.67
C ALA A 45 1.04 6.42 -6.06
N GLU A 46 0.07 6.07 -6.91
CA GLU A 46 0.32 5.69 -8.31
C GLU A 46 0.91 6.86 -9.12
N ARG A 47 0.45 8.10 -8.90
CA ARG A 47 1.00 9.29 -9.56
C ARG A 47 2.48 9.52 -9.21
N GLN A 48 2.89 9.11 -8.01
CA GLN A 48 4.30 9.15 -7.57
C GLN A 48 5.13 7.97 -8.11
N ARG A 49 4.56 7.10 -8.95
CA ARG A 49 5.18 5.92 -9.58
C ARG A 49 5.74 4.86 -8.62
N ALA A 50 5.53 5.04 -7.31
CA ALA A 50 5.95 4.12 -6.26
C ALA A 50 5.03 2.88 -6.14
N VAL A 51 3.81 2.94 -6.68
CA VAL A 51 2.79 1.89 -6.53
C VAL A 51 2.28 1.38 -7.87
N LYS A 52 1.94 0.09 -7.90
CA LYS A 52 1.12 -0.55 -8.94
C LYS A 52 -0.20 -1.04 -8.35
N LEU A 53 -1.33 -0.46 -8.78
CA LEU A 53 -2.66 -0.86 -8.32
C LEU A 53 -3.19 -2.10 -9.08
N TYR A 54 -3.78 -3.01 -8.33
CA TYR A 54 -4.62 -4.10 -8.81
C TYR A 54 -5.97 -4.03 -8.08
N VAL A 55 -7.07 -4.08 -8.82
CA VAL A 55 -8.41 -4.08 -8.23
C VAL A 55 -9.00 -5.48 -8.36
N TYR A 56 -9.40 -6.08 -7.24
CA TYR A 56 -10.09 -7.37 -7.23
C TYR A 56 -11.60 -7.18 -7.08
N ARG A 57 -12.36 -8.22 -7.39
CA ARG A 57 -13.83 -8.15 -7.33
C ARG A 57 -14.24 -8.17 -5.86
N HIS A 58 -15.32 -7.48 -5.55
CA HIS A 58 -15.81 -7.34 -4.19
C HIS A 58 -15.93 -8.68 -3.46
N CYS A 59 -15.26 -8.79 -2.30
CA CYS A 59 -15.21 -10.00 -1.48
C CYS A 59 -14.78 -11.29 -2.21
N ASP A 60 -14.17 -11.20 -3.41
CA ASP A 60 -13.78 -12.35 -4.23
C ASP A 60 -12.32 -12.76 -3.96
N ILE A 61 -12.16 -13.63 -2.95
CA ILE A 61 -10.87 -14.19 -2.54
C ILE A 61 -10.21 -15.02 -3.65
N SER A 62 -11.00 -15.66 -4.52
CA SER A 62 -10.45 -16.44 -5.63
C SER A 62 -9.79 -15.52 -6.66
N HIS A 63 -10.42 -14.39 -6.97
CA HIS A 63 -9.86 -13.38 -7.84
C HIS A 63 -8.61 -12.74 -7.23
N LEU A 64 -8.66 -12.37 -5.95
CA LEU A 64 -7.50 -11.85 -5.23
C LEU A 64 -6.32 -12.83 -5.27
N ASN A 65 -6.56 -14.12 -5.00
CA ASN A 65 -5.53 -15.15 -5.08
C ASN A 65 -4.90 -15.26 -6.48
N ALA A 66 -5.69 -15.14 -7.55
CA ALA A 66 -5.19 -15.15 -8.92
C ALA A 66 -4.30 -13.94 -9.22
N LEU A 67 -4.69 -12.74 -8.76
CA LEU A 67 -3.90 -11.52 -8.91
C LEU A 67 -2.60 -11.57 -8.10
N LEU A 68 -2.65 -12.08 -6.86
CA LEU A 68 -1.47 -12.26 -6.01
C LEU A 68 -0.47 -13.26 -6.61
N SER A 69 -0.98 -14.32 -7.24
CA SER A 69 -0.16 -15.35 -7.89
C SER A 69 0.51 -14.86 -9.17
N SER A 70 -0.14 -13.96 -9.91
CA SER A 70 0.43 -13.37 -11.12
C SER A 70 1.37 -12.19 -10.85
N CYS A 71 1.32 -11.61 -9.65
CA CYS A 71 2.16 -10.48 -9.28
C CYS A 71 3.59 -10.89 -8.91
N THR A 72 4.56 -10.35 -9.64
CA THR A 72 6.00 -10.57 -9.47
C THR A 72 6.66 -9.62 -8.47
N LEU A 73 5.95 -8.60 -7.98
CA LEU A 73 6.48 -7.64 -7.02
C LEU A 73 6.63 -8.29 -5.64
N LYS A 74 7.74 -7.98 -4.95
CA LYS A 74 8.04 -8.52 -3.61
C LYS A 74 7.14 -7.92 -2.54
N ARG A 75 6.96 -6.60 -2.57
CA ARG A 75 6.10 -5.88 -1.63
C ARG A 75 4.67 -5.91 -2.12
N LYS A 76 3.81 -6.60 -1.37
CA LYS A 76 2.39 -6.76 -1.66
C LYS A 76 1.58 -6.25 -0.48
N VAL A 77 0.61 -5.40 -0.75
CA VAL A 77 -0.31 -4.84 0.25
C VAL A 77 -1.72 -5.08 -0.23
N VAL A 78 -2.56 -5.72 0.60
CA VAL A 78 -3.99 -5.90 0.35
C VAL A 78 -4.74 -4.92 1.23
N VAL A 79 -5.66 -4.16 0.64
CA VAL A 79 -6.46 -3.13 1.32
C VAL A 79 -7.94 -3.49 1.17
N THR A 80 -8.66 -3.53 2.29
CA THR A 80 -10.10 -3.79 2.35
C THR A 80 -10.75 -2.95 3.45
N ASP A 81 -12.00 -2.56 3.25
CA ASP A 81 -12.84 -2.13 4.36
C ASP A 81 -13.27 -3.35 5.20
N SER A 82 -13.44 -3.17 6.49
CA SER A 82 -13.99 -4.21 7.39
C SER A 82 -15.51 -4.36 7.24
N LEU A 83 -16.20 -3.25 7.07
CA LEU A 83 -17.64 -3.12 6.85
C LEU A 83 -17.86 -2.16 5.68
N PHE A 84 -18.46 -2.65 4.61
CA PHE A 84 -18.74 -1.83 3.43
C PHE A 84 -20.02 -1.04 3.67
N SER A 85 -19.89 0.28 3.80
CA SER A 85 -21.00 1.15 4.22
C SER A 85 -22.15 1.24 3.22
N MET A 86 -21.92 0.89 1.95
CA MET A 86 -22.93 0.96 0.89
C MET A 86 -23.87 -0.25 0.89
N ASP A 87 -23.33 -1.45 1.08
CA ASP A 87 -24.08 -2.71 1.01
C ASP A 87 -24.28 -3.37 2.40
N GLY A 88 -23.53 -2.93 3.41
CA GLY A 88 -23.64 -3.39 4.79
C GLY A 88 -23.05 -4.78 5.04
N ASP A 89 -22.26 -5.30 4.11
CA ASP A 89 -21.59 -6.59 4.23
C ASP A 89 -20.17 -6.47 4.78
N PHE A 90 -19.65 -7.60 5.25
CA PHE A 90 -18.36 -7.69 5.94
C PHE A 90 -17.32 -8.33 5.04
N ALA A 91 -16.09 -7.80 5.10
CA ALA A 91 -14.98 -8.44 4.41
C ALA A 91 -14.71 -9.86 4.94
N PRO A 92 -14.32 -10.81 4.07
CA PRO A 92 -14.00 -12.18 4.45
C PRO A 92 -12.62 -12.27 5.16
N LEU A 93 -12.53 -11.72 6.37
CA LEU A 93 -11.28 -11.55 7.13
C LEU A 93 -10.53 -12.87 7.38
N VAL A 94 -11.27 -13.94 7.70
CA VAL A 94 -10.70 -15.27 7.94
C VAL A 94 -9.98 -15.78 6.69
N GLU A 95 -10.61 -15.61 5.53
CA GLU A 95 -10.06 -16.03 4.25
C GLU A 95 -8.85 -15.16 3.85
N LEU A 96 -8.91 -13.85 4.08
CA LEU A 96 -7.80 -12.92 3.86
C LEU A 96 -6.58 -13.28 4.71
N VAL A 97 -6.77 -13.62 5.99
CA VAL A 97 -5.68 -14.06 6.88
C VAL A 97 -5.07 -15.38 6.41
N ASN A 98 -5.89 -16.33 5.95
CA ASN A 98 -5.40 -17.59 5.38
C ASN A 98 -4.61 -17.34 4.09
N LEU A 99 -5.11 -16.47 3.22
CA LEU A 99 -4.44 -16.09 1.99
C LEU A 99 -3.12 -15.35 2.24
N ARG A 100 -3.09 -14.52 3.30
CA ARG A 100 -1.88 -13.84 3.76
C ARG A 100 -0.79 -14.82 4.16
N LYS A 101 -1.13 -15.90 4.89
CA LYS A 101 -0.16 -16.95 5.24
C LYS A 101 0.43 -17.62 4.00
N LYS A 102 -0.35 -17.75 2.92
CA LYS A 102 0.09 -18.36 1.65
C LYS A 102 0.99 -17.45 0.82
N HIS A 103 0.66 -16.16 0.73
CA HIS A 103 1.31 -15.22 -0.20
C HIS A 103 2.25 -14.20 0.45
N GLY A 104 2.24 -14.07 1.77
CA GLY A 104 3.15 -13.18 2.51
C GLY A 104 2.94 -11.69 2.24
N PHE A 105 1.69 -11.22 2.17
CA PHE A 105 1.37 -9.80 1.98
C PHE A 105 1.10 -9.06 3.29
N LEU A 106 1.18 -7.73 3.27
CA LEU A 106 0.64 -6.87 4.31
C LEU A 106 -0.87 -6.72 4.10
N LEU A 107 -1.67 -6.95 5.14
CA LEU A 107 -3.10 -6.71 5.10
C LEU A 107 -3.39 -5.42 5.86
N VAL A 108 -4.05 -4.48 5.20
CA VAL A 108 -4.50 -3.22 5.77
C VAL A 108 -6.02 -3.21 5.72
N ILE A 109 -6.61 -2.94 6.88
CA ILE A 109 -8.05 -2.92 7.03
C ILE A 109 -8.46 -1.55 7.53
N ASP A 110 -9.39 -0.91 6.81
CA ASP A 110 -10.07 0.28 7.31
C ASP A 110 -11.24 -0.17 8.20
N ASP A 111 -11.17 0.16 9.47
CA ASP A 111 -12.18 -0.18 10.45
C ASP A 111 -12.85 1.06 11.04
N VAL A 112 -14.18 1.02 11.06
CA VAL A 112 -15.01 2.02 11.72
C VAL A 112 -15.15 1.69 13.22
N SER A 113 -14.82 0.47 13.63
CA SER A 113 -14.97 -0.07 14.99
C SER A 113 -13.65 -0.65 15.53
N SER A 114 -13.16 -0.14 16.66
CA SER A 114 -11.85 -0.47 17.21
C SER A 114 -11.74 -1.90 17.77
N HIS A 115 -11.11 -2.82 17.03
CA HIS A 115 -10.58 -4.07 17.60
C HIS A 115 -9.14 -4.37 17.15
N GLU A 116 -8.23 -4.48 18.11
CA GLU A 116 -6.86 -4.95 17.90
C GLU A 116 -6.83 -6.46 17.63
N ILE A 117 -6.30 -6.85 16.47
CA ILE A 117 -5.94 -8.24 16.18
C ILE A 117 -4.43 -8.28 15.93
N SER A 118 -3.71 -9.02 16.76
CA SER A 118 -2.25 -9.10 16.77
C SER A 118 -1.68 -9.47 15.39
N GLY A 119 -0.88 -8.58 14.80
CA GLY A 119 -0.19 -8.78 13.52
C GLY A 119 -0.89 -8.19 12.29
N LEU A 120 -2.00 -7.49 12.48
CA LEU A 120 -2.76 -6.78 11.45
C LEU A 120 -2.57 -5.27 11.65
N PHE A 121 -2.18 -4.54 10.60
CA PHE A 121 -2.15 -3.08 10.67
C PHE A 121 -3.59 -2.59 10.47
N MET A 122 -4.33 -2.49 11.57
CA MET A 122 -5.66 -1.90 11.60
C MET A 122 -5.47 -0.38 11.58
N CYS A 123 -6.00 0.28 10.56
CA CYS A 123 -5.95 1.73 10.50
C CYS A 123 -7.35 2.26 10.80
N THR A 124 -7.46 3.02 11.89
CA THR A 124 -8.66 3.79 12.19
C THR A 124 -8.58 5.10 11.42
N PHE A 125 -9.63 5.41 10.65
CA PHE A 125 -9.80 6.64 9.87
C PHE A 125 -9.08 6.69 8.51
N SER A 126 -9.89 6.95 7.48
CA SER A 126 -9.45 6.99 6.09
C SER A 126 -8.42 8.07 5.74
N SER A 127 -8.24 9.10 6.59
CA SER A 127 -7.17 10.10 6.43
C SER A 127 -5.78 9.50 6.68
N GLN A 128 -5.62 8.68 7.72
CA GLN A 128 -4.35 8.00 8.00
C GLN A 128 -4.02 6.93 6.96
N MET A 129 -5.03 6.32 6.33
CA MET A 129 -4.82 5.32 5.29
C MET A 129 -4.00 5.85 4.11
N SER A 130 -4.32 7.06 3.64
CA SER A 130 -3.54 7.73 2.59
C SER A 130 -2.07 7.95 3.00
N GLU A 131 -1.81 8.34 4.24
CA GLU A 131 -0.44 8.50 4.76
C GLU A 131 0.30 7.17 4.92
N ILE A 132 -0.40 6.12 5.34
CA ILE A 132 0.20 4.78 5.47
C ILE A 132 0.54 4.24 4.08
N ILE A 133 -0.37 4.37 3.11
CA ILE A 133 -0.11 3.97 1.73
C ILE A 133 1.09 4.74 1.16
N LEU A 134 1.20 6.04 1.43
CA LEU A 134 2.35 6.87 1.04
C LEU A 134 3.64 6.51 1.79
N LYS A 135 3.58 6.08 3.05
CA LYS A 135 4.75 5.63 3.84
C LYS A 135 5.21 4.22 3.46
N LEU A 136 4.31 3.40 2.94
CA LEU A 136 4.60 2.03 2.50
C LEU A 136 5.15 1.99 1.08
N ALA A 137 4.77 2.97 0.25
CA ALA A 137 5.27 3.22 -1.11
C ALA A 137 6.67 3.84 -1.09
#